data_AF-A0A560PGJ8-F1
#
_entry.id   AF-A0A560PGJ8-F1
#
_cell.length_a   1.000
_cell.length_b   1.000
_cell.length_c   1.000
_cell.angle_alpha   90.00
_cell.angle_beta   90.00
_cell.angle_gamma   90.00
#
_symmetry.space_group_name_H-M   'P 1'
#
loop_
_entity.id
_entity.type
_entity.pdbx_description
1 polymer ?
#
loop_
_entity_poly.entity_id
_entity_poly.type
_entity_poly.pdbx_seq_one_letter_code
_entity_poly.pdbx_strand_id
1 'polypeptide(L)'
;MEWPGFEQPSVVVDAEVFERQRLYEPVPMTRIWRITAQASEVIFEHPDELTILPIGPRRLLFMQHNGPLCWIWSQDPPHQAIAARPMPAVDGYHLRASTAYLGGDEILLFSEDKRKNLEDPRYHETVLRAWRFNVLTGTATKALLDGFGSEVRQDTRLLVTEPKNLITLRTFHGRIHVSRGHGDWWVWNYATNTFGSHTLAWFWNQLDNQVLKLSSQDIRRIKPQVRYLPAQDRYLAFEADFVARLPVFDEMLEAKGGEVLNFD
;
A
#
# COMPACT_ATOMS: atom_id res chain seq x y z
N MET A 1 20.79 -19.47 22.86
CA MET A 1 20.05 -19.45 21.59
C MET A 1 18.98 -18.38 21.76
N GLU A 2 19.24 -17.18 21.26
CA GLU A 2 18.26 -16.09 21.32
C GLU A 2 17.20 -16.37 20.25
N TRP A 3 15.93 -16.43 20.66
CA TRP A 3 14.83 -16.61 19.73
C TRP A 3 14.66 -15.30 18.93
N PRO A 4 14.46 -15.38 17.60
CA PRO A 4 14.15 -14.17 16.84
C PRO A 4 12.86 -13.54 17.38
N GLY A 5 12.87 -12.21 17.53
CA GLY A 5 11.72 -11.45 17.99
C GLY A 5 10.55 -11.49 17.00
N PHE A 6 9.34 -11.28 17.51
CA PHE A 6 8.15 -11.08 16.68
C PHE A 6 8.23 -9.74 15.94
N GLU A 7 7.70 -9.70 14.72
CA GLU A 7 7.74 -8.49 13.87
C GLU A 7 6.42 -7.74 13.89
N GLN A 8 6.47 -6.47 14.24
CA GLN A 8 5.32 -5.58 14.17
C GLN A 8 4.92 -5.29 12.71
N PRO A 9 3.62 -5.08 12.43
CA PRO A 9 2.52 -5.10 13.38
C PRO A 9 1.97 -6.52 13.64
N SER A 10 1.70 -6.80 14.92
CA SER A 10 0.87 -7.94 15.33
C SER A 10 -0.53 -7.78 14.74
N VAL A 11 -1.08 -8.85 14.19
CA VAL A 11 -2.45 -8.85 13.67
C VAL A 11 -3.38 -9.38 14.76
N VAL A 12 -4.35 -8.57 15.19
CA VAL A 12 -5.34 -8.98 16.20
C VAL A 12 -6.68 -9.18 15.50
N VAL A 13 -7.28 -10.35 15.64
CA VAL A 13 -8.64 -10.65 15.18
C VAL A 13 -9.40 -11.27 16.34
N ASP A 14 -10.54 -10.66 16.70
CA ASP A 14 -11.28 -10.95 17.92
C ASP A 14 -10.39 -10.86 19.17
N ALA A 15 -10.25 -11.95 19.92
CA ALA A 15 -9.38 -12.05 21.10
C ALA A 15 -8.07 -12.80 20.83
N GLU A 16 -7.74 -13.04 19.55
CA GLU A 16 -6.59 -13.83 19.14
C GLU A 16 -5.53 -12.95 18.48
N VAL A 17 -4.27 -13.27 18.75
CA VAL A 17 -3.12 -12.57 18.21
C VAL A 17 -2.45 -13.46 17.17
N PHE A 18 -2.17 -12.89 16.01
CA PHE A 18 -1.50 -13.55 14.90
C PHE A 18 -0.15 -12.90 14.66
N GLU A 19 0.88 -13.72 14.74
CA GLU A 19 2.26 -13.26 14.68
C GLU A 19 3.04 -13.98 13.62
N ARG A 20 3.93 -13.23 12.97
CA ARG A 20 4.88 -13.79 12.03
C ARG A 20 6.24 -13.96 12.71
N GLN A 21 6.84 -15.13 12.52
CA GLN A 21 8.20 -15.42 12.97
C GLN A 21 9.05 -15.86 11.77
N ARG A 22 10.11 -15.11 11.48
CA ARG A 22 11.13 -15.51 10.49
C ARG A 22 12.21 -16.33 11.17
N LEU A 23 12.52 -17.49 10.61
CA LEU A 23 13.58 -18.38 11.03
C LEU A 23 14.60 -18.47 9.90
N TYR A 24 15.89 -18.35 10.22
CA TYR A 24 16.97 -18.32 9.22
C TYR A 24 17.77 -19.63 9.17
N GLU A 25 17.71 -20.44 10.24
CA GLU A 25 18.43 -21.70 10.37
C GLU A 25 17.49 -22.81 10.85
N PRO A 26 17.69 -24.08 10.44
CA PRO A 26 18.67 -24.56 9.45
C PRO A 26 18.28 -24.26 7.99
N VAL A 27 17.01 -23.91 7.74
CA VAL A 27 16.48 -23.51 6.42
C VAL A 27 15.58 -22.29 6.63
N PRO A 28 15.68 -21.25 5.77
CA PRO A 28 14.77 -20.11 5.82
C PRO A 28 13.31 -20.54 5.80
N MET A 29 12.55 -20.08 6.79
CA MET A 29 11.14 -20.41 6.97
C MET A 29 10.43 -19.26 7.67
N THR A 30 9.20 -19.00 7.26
CA THR A 30 8.28 -18.12 7.96
C THR A 30 7.17 -18.94 8.59
N ARG A 31 6.99 -18.77 9.91
CA ARG A 31 5.87 -19.33 10.66
C ARG A 31 4.82 -18.26 10.92
N ILE A 32 3.56 -18.67 10.84
CA ILE A 32 2.44 -17.89 11.34
C ILE A 32 1.91 -18.56 12.60
N TRP A 33 1.98 -17.83 13.69
CA TRP A 33 1.51 -18.22 14.99
C TRP A 33 0.09 -17.71 15.21
N ARG A 34 -0.76 -18.54 15.81
CA ARG A 34 -1.99 -18.14 16.47
C ARG A 34 -1.75 -18.22 17.97
N ILE A 35 -1.97 -17.11 18.66
CA ILE A 35 -1.74 -16.96 20.09
C ILE A 35 -3.08 -16.60 20.73
N THR A 36 -3.49 -17.41 21.67
CA THR A 36 -4.71 -17.25 22.46
C THR A 36 -4.35 -17.09 23.93
N ALA A 37 -5.35 -16.84 24.78
CA ALA A 37 -5.12 -16.81 26.23
C ALA A 37 -4.71 -18.19 26.80
N GLN A 38 -4.97 -19.29 26.09
CA GLN A 38 -4.76 -20.66 26.58
C GLN A 38 -3.57 -21.36 25.93
N ALA A 39 -3.22 -21.01 24.70
CA ALA A 39 -2.21 -21.71 23.92
C ALA A 39 -1.62 -20.83 22.80
N SER A 40 -0.43 -21.24 22.34
CA SER A 40 0.21 -20.72 21.13
C SER A 40 0.48 -21.89 20.18
N GLU A 41 0.06 -21.76 18.92
CA GLU A 41 0.22 -22.81 17.91
C GLU A 41 0.69 -22.22 16.58
N VAL A 42 1.41 -23.03 15.80
CA VAL A 42 1.78 -22.68 14.42
C VAL A 42 0.65 -23.14 13.50
N ILE A 43 0.02 -22.21 12.79
CA ILE A 43 -1.11 -22.48 11.90
C ILE A 43 -0.72 -22.54 10.43
N PHE A 44 0.47 -22.04 10.08
CA PHE A 44 0.99 -22.06 8.72
C PHE A 44 2.50 -21.88 8.68
N GLU A 45 3.16 -22.53 7.73
CA GLU A 45 4.60 -22.43 7.48
C GLU A 45 4.86 -22.31 5.99
N HIS A 46 5.81 -21.46 5.60
CA HIS A 46 6.25 -21.34 4.21
C HIS A 46 7.72 -20.90 4.12
N PRO A 47 8.54 -21.42 3.17
CA PRO A 47 9.96 -21.07 3.07
C PRO A 47 10.23 -19.58 2.85
N ASP A 48 9.36 -18.90 2.11
CA ASP A 48 9.48 -17.47 1.85
C ASP A 48 8.90 -16.59 2.96
N GLU A 49 9.27 -15.31 2.94
CA GLU A 49 8.63 -14.27 3.74
C GLU A 49 7.14 -14.16 3.41
N LEU A 50 6.31 -14.05 4.46
CA LEU A 50 4.87 -13.88 4.36
C LEU A 50 4.41 -12.52 4.88
N THR A 51 3.29 -12.04 4.37
CA THR A 51 2.53 -10.89 4.90
C THR A 51 1.14 -11.38 5.32
N ILE A 52 0.66 -10.92 6.48
CA ILE A 52 -0.64 -11.30 7.03
C ILE A 52 -1.61 -10.11 6.83
N LEU A 53 -2.80 -10.39 6.31
CA LEU A 53 -3.86 -9.41 6.13
C LEU A 53 -5.20 -9.98 6.63
N PRO A 54 -5.90 -9.33 7.58
CA PRO A 54 -7.29 -9.66 7.87
C PRO A 54 -8.20 -9.40 6.67
N ILE A 55 -9.00 -10.39 6.28
CA ILE A 55 -9.92 -10.31 5.12
C ILE A 55 -11.37 -10.60 5.50
N GLY A 56 -11.85 -9.81 6.45
CA GLY A 56 -13.20 -9.91 7.01
C GLY A 56 -13.23 -10.71 8.31
N PRO A 57 -14.44 -11.02 8.82
CA PRO A 57 -14.59 -11.70 10.09
C PRO A 57 -13.86 -13.04 10.08
N ARG A 58 -13.02 -13.27 11.09
CA ARG A 58 -12.42 -14.58 11.39
C ARG A 58 -11.56 -15.18 10.27
N ARG A 59 -11.18 -14.39 9.25
CA ARG A 59 -10.38 -14.84 8.10
C ARG A 59 -9.10 -14.03 7.95
N LEU A 60 -8.02 -14.74 7.62
CA LEU A 60 -6.72 -14.16 7.33
C LEU A 60 -6.28 -14.56 5.92
N LEU A 61 -5.63 -13.64 5.24
CA LEU A 61 -4.91 -13.87 4.01
C LEU A 61 -3.41 -13.88 4.31
N PHE A 62 -2.75 -14.97 3.96
CA PHE A 62 -1.31 -15.11 3.99
C PHE A 62 -0.79 -14.91 2.58
N MET A 63 0.05 -13.90 2.38
CA MET A 63 0.57 -13.55 1.07
C MET A 63 2.08 -13.78 1.04
N GLN A 64 2.57 -14.46 0.02
CA GLN A 64 3.99 -14.52 -0.28
C GLN A 64 4.50 -13.10 -0.56
N HIS A 65 5.59 -12.71 0.11
CA HIS A 65 6.13 -11.36 0.01
C HIS A 65 6.71 -11.10 -1.39
N ASN A 66 7.56 -12.02 -1.86
CA ASN A 66 8.27 -11.95 -3.14
C ASN A 66 7.71 -12.94 -4.19
N GLY A 67 6.39 -13.09 -4.24
CA GLY A 67 5.79 -13.97 -5.23
C GLY A 67 4.27 -13.89 -5.29
N PRO A 68 3.64 -14.73 -6.13
CA PRO A 68 2.21 -14.67 -6.39
C PRO A 68 1.39 -15.53 -5.43
N LEU A 69 1.99 -16.42 -4.66
CA LEU A 69 1.23 -17.39 -3.87
C LEU A 69 0.53 -16.72 -2.68
N CYS A 70 -0.69 -17.14 -2.41
CA CYS A 70 -1.41 -16.74 -1.21
C CYS A 70 -2.35 -17.85 -0.71
N TRP A 71 -2.72 -17.76 0.56
CA TRP A 71 -3.56 -18.72 1.25
C TRP A 71 -4.58 -18.01 2.12
N ILE A 72 -5.77 -18.59 2.22
CA ILE A 72 -6.82 -18.12 3.13
C ILE A 72 -6.90 -19.08 4.29
N TRP A 73 -6.80 -18.54 5.49
CA TRP A 73 -7.02 -19.26 6.73
C TRP A 73 -8.28 -18.73 7.42
N SER A 74 -9.02 -19.64 8.07
CA SER A 74 -10.22 -19.30 8.84
C SER A 74 -10.09 -19.78 10.27
N GLN A 75 -10.57 -18.98 11.22
CA GLN A 75 -10.76 -19.41 12.61
C GLN A 75 -11.92 -20.40 12.73
N ASP A 76 -12.70 -20.63 11.67
CA ASP A 76 -13.72 -21.69 11.68
C ASP A 76 -13.08 -23.04 11.29
N PRO A 77 -13.56 -24.17 11.83
CA PRO A 77 -13.06 -25.49 11.46
C PRO A 77 -13.09 -25.67 9.93
N PRO A 78 -12.03 -26.27 9.32
CA PRO A 78 -11.02 -27.12 9.96
C PRO A 78 -9.74 -26.39 10.43
N HIS A 79 -9.72 -25.06 10.48
CA HIS A 79 -8.52 -24.26 10.84
C HIS A 79 -7.30 -24.49 9.94
N GLN A 80 -7.55 -24.85 8.68
CA GLN A 80 -6.50 -25.09 7.69
C GLN A 80 -6.39 -23.90 6.73
N ALA A 81 -5.15 -23.52 6.40
CA ALA A 81 -4.90 -22.58 5.32
C ALA A 81 -5.09 -23.26 3.97
N ILE A 82 -5.97 -22.71 3.14
CA ILE A 82 -6.30 -23.21 1.81
C ILE A 82 -5.66 -22.29 0.77
N ALA A 83 -5.02 -22.87 -0.26
CA ALA A 83 -4.44 -22.08 -1.34
C ALA A 83 -5.54 -21.26 -2.05
N ALA A 84 -5.29 -19.96 -2.16
CA ALA A 84 -6.10 -19.02 -2.91
C ALA A 84 -5.57 -18.90 -4.35
N ARG A 85 -6.25 -18.09 -5.17
CA ARG A 85 -5.78 -17.83 -6.53
C ARG A 85 -4.48 -17.03 -6.50
N PRO A 86 -3.50 -17.35 -7.35
CA PRO A 86 -2.25 -16.60 -7.39
C PRO A 86 -2.50 -15.11 -7.66
N MET A 87 -1.89 -14.27 -6.84
CA MET A 87 -1.89 -12.82 -7.02
C MET A 87 -1.21 -12.46 -8.33
N PRO A 88 -1.57 -11.32 -8.97
CA PRO A 88 -0.87 -10.84 -10.14
C PRO A 88 0.64 -10.76 -9.89
N ALA A 89 1.45 -11.10 -10.89
CA ALA A 89 2.89 -10.93 -10.82
C ALA A 89 3.19 -9.43 -10.75
N VAL A 90 3.60 -8.96 -9.57
CA VAL A 90 3.79 -7.54 -9.27
C VAL A 90 5.24 -7.28 -8.89
N ASP A 91 5.86 -6.34 -9.60
CA ASP A 91 7.12 -5.75 -9.18
C ASP A 91 6.88 -4.79 -8.00
N GLY A 92 7.86 -4.65 -7.11
CA GLY A 92 7.75 -3.79 -5.93
C GLY A 92 7.23 -4.50 -4.68
N TYR A 93 7.84 -5.63 -4.31
CA TYR A 93 7.48 -6.43 -3.11
C TYR A 93 7.35 -5.63 -1.81
N HIS A 94 8.12 -4.54 -1.67
CA HIS A 94 8.05 -3.63 -0.52
C HIS A 94 6.68 -2.95 -0.37
N LEU A 95 5.86 -2.93 -1.44
CA LEU A 95 4.49 -2.42 -1.44
C LEU A 95 3.48 -3.42 -0.87
N ARG A 96 3.86 -4.68 -0.63
CA ARG A 96 2.97 -5.73 -0.08
C ARG A 96 2.37 -5.32 1.27
N ALA A 97 3.12 -4.60 2.08
CA ALA A 97 2.66 -4.08 3.36
C ALA A 97 1.53 -3.03 3.23
N SER A 98 1.29 -2.52 2.02
CA SER A 98 0.25 -1.52 1.73
C SER A 98 -1.04 -2.16 1.21
N THR A 99 -1.13 -3.49 1.22
CA THR A 99 -2.33 -4.21 0.79
C THR A 99 -3.49 -3.89 1.74
N ALA A 100 -4.69 -3.69 1.18
CA ALA A 100 -5.89 -3.44 1.96
C ALA A 100 -7.01 -4.42 1.59
N TYR A 101 -7.83 -4.78 2.58
CA TYR A 101 -9.04 -5.57 2.36
C TYR A 101 -10.19 -4.66 1.94
N LEU A 102 -10.78 -4.94 0.76
CA LEU A 102 -11.85 -4.11 0.17
C LEU A 102 -13.26 -4.62 0.53
N GLY A 103 -13.39 -5.75 1.22
CA GLY A 103 -14.68 -6.40 1.45
C GLY A 103 -14.87 -7.63 0.55
N GLY A 104 -15.81 -8.51 0.94
CA GLY A 104 -16.02 -9.79 0.27
C GLY A 104 -14.74 -10.62 0.24
N ASP A 105 -14.24 -10.90 -0.95
CA ASP A 105 -12.95 -11.58 -1.21
C ASP A 105 -12.01 -10.69 -2.05
N GLU A 106 -12.25 -9.39 -2.07
CA GLU A 106 -11.43 -8.43 -2.81
C GLU A 106 -10.35 -7.78 -1.92
N ILE A 107 -9.16 -7.63 -2.49
CA ILE A 107 -8.06 -6.87 -1.91
C ILE A 107 -7.54 -5.83 -2.90
N LEU A 108 -6.94 -4.78 -2.36
CA LEU A 108 -6.18 -3.77 -3.09
C LEU A 108 -4.69 -4.06 -2.96
N LEU A 109 -4.01 -4.25 -4.10
CA LEU A 109 -2.56 -4.43 -4.18
C LEU A 109 -1.92 -3.25 -4.93
N PHE A 110 -0.63 -3.05 -4.73
CA PHE A 110 0.15 -2.08 -5.48
C PHE A 110 1.37 -2.74 -6.12
N SER A 111 1.74 -2.25 -7.28
CA SER A 111 2.95 -2.67 -7.97
C SER A 111 3.64 -1.50 -8.63
N GLU A 112 4.93 -1.64 -8.87
CA GLU A 112 5.68 -0.73 -9.71
C GLU A 112 5.63 -1.17 -11.16
N ASP A 113 5.83 -0.22 -12.05
CA ASP A 113 6.07 -0.42 -13.47
C ASP A 113 7.04 0.64 -13.97
N LYS A 114 7.61 0.44 -15.15
CA LYS A 114 8.57 1.38 -15.75
C LYS A 114 8.04 1.89 -17.07
N ARG A 115 8.09 3.21 -17.24
CA ARG A 115 7.86 3.86 -18.55
C ARG A 115 9.06 4.72 -18.93
N LYS A 116 9.22 4.98 -20.22
CA LYS A 116 10.21 5.96 -20.68
C LYS A 116 9.71 7.36 -20.34
N ASN A 117 10.63 8.25 -19.98
CA ASN A 117 10.32 9.65 -19.80
C ASN A 117 9.87 10.26 -21.15
N LEU A 118 8.88 11.16 -21.07
CA LEU A 118 8.24 11.75 -22.26
C LEU A 118 9.15 12.78 -22.95
N GLU A 119 10.03 13.46 -22.19
CA GLU A 119 10.92 14.51 -22.70
C GLU A 119 12.23 13.92 -23.25
N ASP A 120 12.76 12.87 -22.61
CA ASP A 120 13.96 12.16 -23.07
C ASP A 120 13.84 10.63 -22.86
N PRO A 121 13.64 9.83 -23.93
CA PRO A 121 13.46 8.38 -23.85
C PRO A 121 14.65 7.58 -23.29
N ARG A 122 15.80 8.22 -23.06
CA ARG A 122 16.95 7.59 -22.39
C ARG A 122 16.71 7.42 -20.89
N TYR A 123 15.83 8.24 -20.32
CA TYR A 123 15.45 8.18 -18.91
C TYR A 123 14.18 7.37 -18.72
N HIS A 124 14.06 6.75 -17.54
CA HIS A 124 12.92 5.93 -17.16
C HIS A 124 12.29 6.47 -15.88
N GLU A 125 10.97 6.35 -15.81
CA GLU A 125 10.15 6.71 -14.66
C GLU A 125 9.57 5.44 -14.06
N THR A 126 9.63 5.33 -12.74
CA THR A 126 8.86 4.32 -12.01
C THR A 126 7.45 4.86 -11.80
N VAL A 127 6.45 4.13 -12.27
CA VAL A 127 5.03 4.46 -12.09
C VAL A 127 4.37 3.42 -11.20
N LEU A 128 3.40 3.87 -10.38
CA LEU A 128 2.67 3.00 -9.49
C LEU A 128 1.40 2.49 -10.19
N ARG A 129 1.04 1.24 -9.94
CA ARG A 129 -0.23 0.63 -10.35
C ARG A 129 -0.99 0.16 -9.12
N ALA A 130 -2.29 0.40 -9.09
CA ALA A 130 -3.19 -0.22 -8.13
C ALA A 130 -3.91 -1.40 -8.78
N TRP A 131 -4.10 -2.49 -8.04
CA TRP A 131 -4.80 -3.68 -8.51
C TRP A 131 -5.95 -3.99 -7.56
N ARG A 132 -7.14 -4.21 -8.12
CA ARG A 132 -8.23 -4.87 -7.40
C ARG A 132 -8.16 -6.35 -7.74
N PHE A 133 -8.04 -7.18 -6.72
CA PHE A 133 -7.86 -8.61 -6.90
C PHE A 133 -8.82 -9.40 -6.03
N ASN A 134 -9.58 -10.30 -6.64
CA ASN A 134 -10.40 -11.26 -5.91
C ASN A 134 -9.60 -12.54 -5.64
N VAL A 135 -9.33 -12.82 -4.37
CA VAL A 135 -8.46 -13.93 -3.96
C VAL A 135 -9.06 -15.31 -4.22
N LEU A 136 -10.38 -15.42 -4.38
CA LEU A 136 -11.06 -16.69 -4.66
C LEU A 136 -11.26 -16.94 -6.16
N THR A 137 -11.73 -15.94 -6.91
CA THR A 137 -11.99 -16.08 -8.34
C THR A 137 -10.75 -15.86 -9.19
N GLY A 138 -9.77 -15.10 -8.68
CA GLY A 138 -8.58 -14.70 -9.42
C GLY A 138 -8.82 -13.54 -10.38
N THR A 139 -10.02 -12.95 -10.38
CA THR A 139 -10.32 -11.75 -11.17
C THR A 139 -9.43 -10.61 -10.71
N ALA A 140 -8.77 -9.96 -11.66
CA ALA A 140 -7.88 -8.84 -11.40
C ALA A 140 -8.17 -7.71 -12.39
N THR A 141 -8.29 -6.50 -11.88
CA THR A 141 -8.28 -5.27 -12.67
C THR A 141 -7.23 -4.34 -12.14
N LYS A 142 -6.69 -3.46 -12.99
CA LYS A 142 -5.60 -2.56 -12.60
C LYS A 142 -5.82 -1.14 -13.09
N ALA A 143 -5.31 -0.19 -12.31
CA ALA A 143 -5.28 1.21 -12.68
C ALA A 143 -3.85 1.73 -12.63
N LEU A 144 -3.45 2.48 -13.66
CA LEU A 144 -2.21 3.24 -13.64
C LEU A 144 -2.40 4.50 -12.79
N LEU A 145 -1.56 4.69 -11.78
CA LEU A 145 -1.62 5.86 -10.91
C LEU A 145 -0.74 6.98 -11.47
N ASP A 146 -1.10 7.50 -12.64
CA ASP A 146 -0.31 8.56 -13.28
C ASP A 146 -0.31 9.84 -12.43
N GLY A 147 0.89 10.37 -12.18
CA GLY A 147 1.11 11.47 -11.26
C GLY A 147 1.16 11.09 -9.78
N PHE A 148 1.00 9.81 -9.39
CA PHE A 148 1.28 9.38 -8.01
C PHE A 148 2.79 9.21 -7.81
N GLY A 149 3.44 10.19 -7.20
CA GLY A 149 4.87 10.13 -6.93
C GLY A 149 5.48 11.49 -6.69
N SER A 150 6.77 11.61 -7.01
CA SER A 150 7.52 12.86 -6.96
C SER A 150 7.76 13.42 -8.36
N GLU A 151 7.70 14.73 -8.50
CA GLU A 151 8.10 15.46 -9.69
C GLU A 151 9.34 16.31 -9.37
N VAL A 152 10.42 16.05 -10.10
CA VAL A 152 11.70 16.76 -9.94
C VAL A 152 12.24 17.20 -11.30
N ARG A 153 12.73 18.44 -11.36
CA ARG A 153 13.49 18.92 -12.52
C ARG A 153 14.94 18.55 -12.37
N GLN A 154 15.46 17.77 -13.32
CA GLN A 154 16.82 17.28 -13.33
C GLN A 154 17.61 17.84 -14.52
N ASP A 155 18.79 18.37 -14.25
CA ASP A 155 19.78 18.68 -15.28
C ASP A 155 20.45 17.38 -15.71
N THR A 156 20.37 17.08 -17.01
CA THR A 156 20.81 15.81 -17.59
C THR A 156 22.18 15.89 -18.23
N ARG A 157 22.82 17.05 -18.18
CA ARG A 157 24.19 17.22 -18.67
C ARG A 157 25.15 16.35 -17.88
N LEU A 158 26.04 15.67 -18.60
CA LEU A 158 27.14 14.93 -18.01
C LEU A 158 28.35 15.85 -17.81
N LEU A 159 28.53 16.83 -18.70
CA LEU A 159 29.66 17.77 -18.69
C LEU A 159 29.17 19.22 -18.63
N VAL A 160 29.87 20.07 -17.88
CA VAL A 160 29.53 21.50 -17.75
C VAL A 160 29.56 22.24 -19.09
N THR A 161 30.36 21.76 -20.04
CA THR A 161 30.51 22.30 -21.39
C THR A 161 29.33 21.96 -22.31
N GLU A 162 28.46 21.03 -21.92
CA GLU A 162 27.28 20.68 -22.71
C GLU A 162 26.19 21.76 -22.57
N PRO A 163 25.36 21.96 -23.62
CA PRO A 163 24.20 22.84 -23.54
C PRO A 163 23.23 22.33 -22.47
N LYS A 164 22.69 23.27 -21.68
CA LYS A 164 21.79 22.93 -20.57
C LYS A 164 20.57 22.17 -21.07
N ASN A 165 20.40 20.96 -20.56
CA ASN A 165 19.25 20.12 -20.85
C ASN A 165 18.57 19.76 -19.52
N LEU A 166 17.33 20.21 -19.35
CA LEU A 166 16.54 19.94 -18.16
C LEU A 166 15.39 19.04 -18.56
N ILE A 167 15.23 17.94 -17.82
CA ILE A 167 14.04 17.10 -17.94
C ILE A 167 13.22 17.14 -16.64
N THR A 168 11.93 16.88 -16.76
CA THR A 168 11.06 16.64 -15.60
C THR A 168 10.89 15.14 -15.40
N LEU A 169 11.39 14.61 -14.28
CA LEU A 169 11.17 13.22 -13.87
C LEU A 169 9.94 13.12 -12.97
N ARG A 170 8.96 12.32 -13.38
CA ARG A 170 7.76 11.99 -12.59
C ARG A 170 7.84 10.54 -12.17
N THR A 171 8.29 10.30 -10.95
CA THR A 171 8.68 8.95 -10.55
C THR A 171 8.30 8.64 -9.11
N PHE A 172 7.81 7.43 -8.90
CA PHE A 172 7.55 6.87 -7.60
C PHE A 172 8.87 6.38 -6.98
N HIS A 173 9.30 7.08 -5.93
CA HIS A 173 10.38 6.65 -5.05
C HIS A 173 9.96 6.87 -3.60
N GLY A 174 9.43 5.83 -2.96
CA GLY A 174 8.98 5.96 -1.58
C GLY A 174 8.16 4.77 -1.13
N ARG A 175 7.26 5.03 -0.18
CA ARG A 175 6.32 4.05 0.34
C ARG A 175 4.92 4.61 0.19
N ILE A 176 3.97 3.71 0.03
CA ILE A 176 2.55 4.03 0.14
C ILE A 176 2.05 3.49 1.47
N HIS A 177 1.12 4.21 2.10
CA HIS A 177 0.39 3.73 3.27
C HIS A 177 -1.10 3.87 3.00
N VAL A 178 -1.81 2.75 3.02
CA VAL A 178 -3.25 2.72 2.78
C VAL A 178 -3.98 2.66 4.10
N SER A 179 -5.01 3.50 4.23
CA SER A 179 -5.88 3.52 5.40
C SER A 179 -7.32 3.79 4.98
N ARG A 180 -8.26 3.38 5.82
CA ARG A 180 -9.68 3.60 5.58
C ARG A 180 -10.04 5.08 5.78
N GLY A 181 -10.81 5.63 4.85
CA GLY A 181 -11.44 6.95 4.93
C GLY A 181 -12.87 6.87 5.48
N HIS A 182 -13.66 7.92 5.28
CA HIS A 182 -15.10 7.90 5.54
C HIS A 182 -15.84 7.12 4.45
N GLY A 183 -16.97 6.49 4.79
CA GLY A 183 -17.80 5.78 3.81
C GLY A 183 -16.97 4.82 2.97
N ASP A 184 -17.05 4.95 1.64
CA ASP A 184 -16.32 4.12 0.67
C ASP A 184 -14.94 4.66 0.27
N TRP A 185 -14.49 5.74 0.90
CA TRP A 185 -13.19 6.34 0.63
C TRP A 185 -12.04 5.60 1.32
N TRP A 186 -10.92 5.57 0.63
CA TRP A 186 -9.62 5.12 1.10
C TRP A 186 -8.63 6.26 0.97
N VAL A 187 -7.65 6.31 1.87
CA VAL A 187 -6.57 7.31 1.82
C VAL A 187 -5.24 6.60 1.56
N TRP A 188 -4.60 6.97 0.47
CA TRP A 188 -3.32 6.48 0.00
C TRP A 188 -2.25 7.53 0.24
N ASN A 189 -1.55 7.44 1.36
CA ASN A 189 -0.49 8.38 1.74
C ASN A 189 0.81 8.03 1.04
N TYR A 190 1.49 9.02 0.46
CA TYR A 190 2.81 8.84 -0.14
C TYR A 190 3.89 9.36 0.82
N ALA A 191 4.75 8.46 1.28
CA ALA A 191 5.91 8.78 2.10
C ALA A 191 7.18 8.75 1.24
N THR A 192 7.83 9.90 1.11
CA THR A 192 9.06 10.02 0.32
C THR A 192 10.08 10.97 0.96
N ASN A 193 11.36 10.71 0.69
CA ASN A 193 12.47 11.61 1.02
C ASN A 193 12.92 12.45 -0.19
N THR A 194 12.28 12.29 -1.34
CA THR A 194 12.62 13.01 -2.57
C THR A 194 12.28 14.49 -2.45
N PHE A 195 13.10 15.34 -3.08
CA PHE A 195 12.89 16.78 -3.19
C PHE A 195 11.96 17.11 -4.37
N GLY A 196 11.35 18.30 -4.34
CA GLY A 196 10.43 18.76 -5.38
C GLY A 196 8.96 18.64 -4.98
N SER A 197 8.07 18.82 -5.96
CA SER A 197 6.64 18.59 -5.76
C SER A 197 6.37 17.09 -5.67
N HIS A 198 5.44 16.68 -4.83
CA HIS A 198 5.08 15.28 -4.68
C HIS A 198 3.63 15.14 -4.24
N THR A 199 3.06 13.97 -4.49
CA THR A 199 1.79 13.56 -3.91
C THR A 199 1.90 13.54 -2.38
N LEU A 200 0.89 14.06 -1.67
CA LEU A 200 0.76 13.84 -0.23
C LEU A 200 -0.14 12.64 0.02
N ALA A 201 -1.36 12.71 -0.49
CA ALA A 201 -2.33 11.65 -0.39
C ALA A 201 -3.29 11.66 -1.58
N TRP A 202 -3.69 10.48 -2.04
CA TRP A 202 -4.87 10.33 -2.87
C TRP A 202 -6.00 9.77 -2.03
N PHE A 203 -7.20 10.29 -2.22
CA PHE A 203 -8.43 9.75 -1.66
C PHE A 203 -9.11 9.02 -2.80
N TRP A 204 -9.36 7.73 -2.66
CA TRP A 204 -10.00 6.92 -3.69
C TRP A 204 -11.30 6.35 -3.16
N ASN A 205 -12.39 6.58 -3.87
CA ASN A 205 -13.69 6.00 -3.58
C ASN A 205 -13.80 4.63 -4.26
N GLN A 206 -14.02 3.59 -3.47
CA GLN A 206 -14.05 2.21 -3.96
C GLN A 206 -15.25 1.90 -4.88
N LEU A 207 -16.36 2.61 -4.74
CA LEU A 207 -17.60 2.33 -5.46
C LEU A 207 -17.58 2.88 -6.89
N ASP A 208 -17.22 4.15 -7.04
CA ASP A 208 -17.27 4.87 -8.33
C ASP A 208 -15.87 5.18 -8.89
N ASN A 209 -14.82 4.79 -8.18
CA ASN A 209 -13.43 5.08 -8.50
C ASN A 209 -13.09 6.57 -8.59
N GLN A 210 -13.90 7.44 -7.98
CA GLN A 210 -13.55 8.85 -7.88
C GLN A 210 -12.27 9.01 -7.06
N VAL A 211 -11.39 9.91 -7.50
CA VAL A 211 -10.12 10.22 -6.86
C VAL A 211 -9.99 11.72 -6.65
N LEU A 212 -9.67 12.08 -5.40
CA LEU A 212 -9.24 13.41 -5.00
C LEU A 212 -7.74 13.36 -4.69
N LYS A 213 -6.97 14.32 -5.22
CA LYS A 213 -5.51 14.33 -5.11
C LYS A 213 -5.04 15.52 -4.28
N LEU A 214 -4.25 15.26 -3.25
CA LEU A 214 -3.49 16.27 -2.50
C LEU A 214 -2.00 16.16 -2.82
N SER A 215 -1.36 17.31 -2.98
CA SER A 215 0.06 17.46 -3.30
C SER A 215 0.76 18.38 -2.30
N SER A 216 2.09 18.40 -2.34
CA SER A 216 2.89 19.27 -1.48
C SER A 216 2.71 20.77 -1.76
N GLN A 217 2.02 21.14 -2.84
CA GLN A 217 1.61 22.52 -3.10
C GLN A 217 0.39 22.94 -2.28
N ASP A 218 -0.46 21.98 -1.90
CA ASP A 218 -1.71 22.20 -1.15
C ASP A 218 -1.44 22.42 0.33
N ILE A 219 -0.44 21.71 0.86
CA ILE A 219 -0.01 21.81 2.25
C ILE A 219 1.51 22.00 2.24
N ARG A 220 1.93 23.27 2.19
CA ARG A 220 3.35 23.60 2.03
C ARG A 220 4.17 23.19 3.28
N ARG A 221 5.40 22.72 3.04
CA ARG A 221 6.48 22.49 4.02
C ARG A 221 6.32 21.32 4.98
N ILE A 222 5.29 20.49 4.85
CA ILE A 222 5.13 19.29 5.68
C ILE A 222 4.88 18.06 4.82
N LYS A 223 5.23 16.87 5.36
CA LYS A 223 4.97 15.56 4.75
C LYS A 223 3.99 14.78 5.63
N PRO A 224 2.74 15.24 5.76
CA PRO A 224 1.83 14.66 6.72
C PRO A 224 1.36 13.27 6.30
N GLN A 225 1.02 12.44 7.28
CA GLN A 225 0.13 11.32 7.09
C GLN A 225 -1.30 11.78 7.30
N VAL A 226 -2.11 11.71 6.26
CA VAL A 226 -3.54 11.98 6.30
C VAL A 226 -4.29 10.75 6.79
N ARG A 227 -5.14 10.93 7.80
CA ARG A 227 -5.97 9.87 8.38
C ARG A 227 -7.37 10.40 8.63
N TYR A 228 -8.38 9.55 8.40
CA TYR A 228 -9.74 9.86 8.80
C TYR A 228 -9.94 9.56 10.29
N LEU A 229 -10.58 10.47 11.01
CA LEU A 229 -11.02 10.26 12.38
C LEU A 229 -12.55 10.16 12.43
N PRO A 230 -13.12 8.95 12.57
CA PRO A 230 -14.57 8.75 12.64
C PRO A 230 -15.24 9.56 13.76
N ALA A 231 -14.59 9.68 14.92
CA ALA A 231 -15.13 10.42 16.06
C ALA A 231 -15.36 11.91 15.81
N GLN A 232 -14.74 12.49 14.78
CA GLN A 232 -14.89 13.89 14.41
C GLN A 232 -15.46 14.08 13.01
N ASP A 233 -15.69 12.98 12.27
CA ASP A 233 -16.02 12.99 10.85
C ASP A 233 -15.13 13.94 10.03
N ARG A 234 -13.82 13.84 10.25
CA ARG A 234 -12.82 14.72 9.64
C ARG A 234 -11.53 13.99 9.31
N TYR A 235 -10.86 14.48 8.26
CA TYR A 235 -9.50 14.10 7.96
C TYR A 235 -8.52 15.02 8.70
N LEU A 236 -7.51 14.41 9.33
CA LEU A 236 -6.41 15.11 9.95
C LEU A 236 -5.10 14.77 9.24
N ALA A 237 -4.23 15.77 9.14
CA ALA A 237 -2.86 15.65 8.65
C ALA A 237 -1.91 15.61 9.86
N PHE A 238 -1.31 14.44 10.10
CA PHE A 238 -0.37 14.20 11.20
C PHE A 238 1.06 14.33 10.72
N GLU A 239 1.86 15.09 11.45
CA GLU A 239 3.32 15.18 11.32
C GLU A 239 3.96 14.89 12.70
N ALA A 240 5.29 14.88 12.79
CA ALA A 240 5.99 14.49 14.02
C ALA A 240 5.59 15.35 15.22
N ASP A 241 5.49 16.68 15.03
CA ASP A 241 5.26 17.63 16.12
C ASP A 241 3.95 18.43 15.96
N PHE A 242 3.16 18.13 14.93
CA PHE A 242 1.96 18.92 14.61
C PHE A 242 0.82 18.08 14.02
N VAL A 243 -0.41 18.49 14.29
CA VAL A 243 -1.63 17.92 13.71
C VAL A 243 -2.49 19.05 13.16
N ALA A 244 -2.77 18.99 11.86
CA ALA A 244 -3.72 19.91 11.21
C ALA A 244 -5.05 19.20 10.92
N ARG A 245 -6.14 19.95 11.06
CA ARG A 245 -7.43 19.55 10.50
C ARG A 245 -7.48 19.99 9.04
N LEU A 246 -7.79 19.06 8.14
CA LEU A 246 -8.07 19.39 6.74
C LEU A 246 -9.44 20.06 6.61
N PRO A 247 -9.69 20.82 5.51
CA PRO A 247 -11.03 21.30 5.20
C PRO A 247 -12.07 20.17 5.16
N VAL A 248 -13.35 20.52 5.17
CA VAL A 248 -14.41 19.52 5.06
C VAL A 248 -14.24 18.77 3.74
N PHE A 249 -14.53 17.46 3.74
CA PHE A 249 -14.24 16.64 2.57
C PHE A 249 -14.94 17.14 1.31
N ASP A 250 -16.21 17.50 1.41
CA ASP A 250 -16.99 18.02 0.27
C ASP A 250 -16.40 19.33 -0.28
N GLU A 251 -15.90 20.22 0.59
CA GLU A 251 -15.22 21.46 0.17
C GLU A 251 -13.92 21.15 -0.58
N MET A 252 -13.15 20.15 -0.11
CA MET A 252 -11.94 19.72 -0.81
C MET A 252 -12.30 19.13 -2.18
N LEU A 253 -13.36 18.33 -2.26
CA LEU A 253 -13.80 17.68 -3.49
C LEU A 253 -14.35 18.69 -4.51
N GLU A 254 -15.10 19.69 -4.05
CA GLU A 254 -15.56 20.79 -4.89
C GLU A 254 -14.39 21.63 -5.42
N ALA A 255 -13.44 21.98 -4.54
CA ALA A 255 -12.31 22.83 -4.91
C ALA A 255 -11.30 22.14 -5.84
N LYS A 256 -11.12 20.82 -5.71
CA LYS A 256 -10.15 20.05 -6.50
C LYS A 256 -10.76 19.36 -7.72
N GLY A 257 -12.08 19.14 -7.69
CA GLY A 257 -12.72 18.17 -8.55
C GLY A 257 -12.39 16.74 -8.17
N GLY A 258 -13.14 15.81 -8.75
CA GLY A 258 -12.84 14.38 -8.71
C GLY A 258 -12.47 13.89 -10.11
N GLU A 259 -11.34 13.21 -10.21
CA GLU A 259 -11.00 12.41 -11.39
C GLU A 259 -11.54 10.99 -11.23
N VAL A 260 -11.70 10.22 -12.30
CA VAL A 260 -12.07 8.80 -12.20
C VAL A 260 -10.85 7.94 -12.50
N LEU A 261 -10.53 7.04 -11.59
CA LEU A 261 -9.45 6.07 -11.77
C LEU A 261 -9.98 4.82 -12.46
N ASN A 262 -9.54 4.58 -13.70
CA ASN A 262 -10.02 3.44 -14.49
C ASN A 262 -9.28 2.17 -14.11
N PHE A 263 -10.03 1.15 -13.69
CA PHE A 263 -9.54 -0.20 -13.44
C PHE A 263 -9.91 -1.09 -14.63
N ASP A 264 -8.91 -1.45 -15.43
CA ASP A 264 -9.05 -2.29 -16.63
C ASP A 264 -8.57 -3.73 -16.42
#